data_AF-A0A2E2WKZ7-F1
#
_entry.id   AF-A0A2E2WKZ7-F1
#
_cell.length_a   1.000
_cell.length_b   1.000
_cell.length_c   1.000
_cell.angle_alpha   90.00
_cell.angle_beta   90.00
_cell.angle_gamma   90.00
#
_symmetry.space_group_name_H-M   'P 1'
#
loop_
_entity.id
_entity.type
_entity.pdbx_description
1 polymer ?
#
loop_
_entity_poly.entity_id
_entity_poly.type
_entity_poly.pdbx_seq_one_letter_code
_entity_poly.pdbx_strand_id
1 'polypeptide(L)'
;MYKFNSLELQQKHLMPMYKKRLYQTLITGLFVANAFFSPSPAQAQTSCIVTDKLCIMQEVESTAQKIENKGWRDQTYRELAKSYTYAGYADKAIALISKIQTPDTKAMTIRGIGFAAADSKWPAEQYTALFKKLTTEADKIEHLPSQAIAYTYVAMSQAFALDDAGAMATAKAMTNDALRHKAFAETAEIQAERGDAAAAFKSIESIDSSSFKNKAYATIAKIFTKQNQLAHAYKAAQNIDNTYTRSKALQAILNKGNPEEEMPSSTVSKKK
;
A
#
# COMPACT_ATOMS: atom_id res chain seq x y z
N MET A 1 6.66 13.97 -1.35
CA MET A 1 6.04 13.29 -2.51
C MET A 1 6.78 11.97 -2.72
N TYR A 2 6.35 10.92 -2.03
CA TYR A 2 7.03 9.61 -2.01
C TYR A 2 6.80 8.88 -3.34
N LYS A 3 7.87 8.64 -4.12
CA LYS A 3 7.80 7.84 -5.37
C LYS A 3 7.96 6.35 -5.02
N PHE A 4 6.83 5.64 -4.90
CA PHE A 4 6.82 4.18 -4.74
C PHE A 4 6.85 3.48 -6.11
N ASN A 5 8.03 3.03 -6.54
CA ASN A 5 8.21 2.31 -7.81
C ASN A 5 8.48 0.80 -7.66
N SER A 6 8.58 0.26 -6.44
CA SER A 6 9.05 -1.12 -6.23
C SER A 6 7.96 -2.19 -6.24
N LEU A 7 6.69 -1.84 -6.01
CA LEU A 7 5.58 -2.82 -5.91
C LEU A 7 4.88 -3.10 -7.26
N GLU A 8 4.89 -2.16 -8.20
CA GLU A 8 4.15 -2.28 -9.47
C GLU A 8 4.86 -3.19 -10.49
N LEU A 9 6.19 -3.35 -10.36
CA LEU A 9 7.00 -4.11 -11.32
C LEU A 9 6.91 -5.63 -11.17
N GLN A 10 6.56 -6.16 -10.00
CA GLN A 10 6.45 -7.61 -9.80
C GLN A 10 5.06 -8.19 -10.10
N GLN A 11 4.04 -7.35 -10.29
CA GLN A 11 2.67 -7.80 -10.55
C GLN A 11 2.39 -8.10 -12.04
N LYS A 12 3.28 -7.69 -12.96
CA LYS A 12 3.13 -7.90 -14.41
C LYS A 12 3.30 -9.35 -14.90
N HIS A 13 3.66 -10.30 -14.05
CA HIS A 13 3.96 -11.68 -14.47
C HIS A 13 2.87 -12.74 -14.18
N LEU A 14 1.64 -12.34 -13.80
CA LEU A 14 0.59 -13.29 -13.38
C LEU A 14 -0.79 -13.13 -14.05
N MET A 15 -0.89 -12.55 -15.25
CA MET A 15 -2.18 -12.43 -15.95
C MET A 15 -2.19 -13.23 -17.27
N PRO A 16 -3.01 -14.29 -17.43
CA PRO A 16 -3.36 -14.81 -18.75
C PRO A 16 -4.44 -13.92 -19.38
N MET A 17 -4.21 -13.50 -20.63
CA MET A 17 -5.18 -12.79 -21.46
C MET A 17 -6.34 -13.74 -21.84
N TYR A 18 -7.58 -13.39 -21.50
CA TYR A 18 -8.76 -14.09 -22.02
C TYR A 18 -9.53 -13.22 -23.01
N LYS A 19 -9.64 -13.73 -24.24
CA LYS A 19 -10.31 -13.13 -25.41
C LYS A 19 -11.83 -13.14 -25.25
N LYS A 20 -12.48 -12.08 -25.76
CA LYS A 20 -13.93 -11.91 -25.95
C LYS A 20 -14.54 -13.07 -26.77
N ARG A 21 -15.72 -13.54 -26.37
CA ARG A 21 -16.69 -14.18 -27.28
C ARG A 21 -18.02 -13.41 -27.20
N LEU A 22 -18.46 -12.95 -28.37
CA LEU A 22 -19.79 -12.45 -28.65
C LEU A 22 -20.80 -13.59 -28.55
N TYR A 23 -21.96 -13.32 -27.96
CA TYR A 23 -23.18 -14.06 -28.27
C TYR A 23 -24.33 -13.07 -28.43
N GLN A 24 -25.00 -13.21 -29.56
CA GLN A 24 -26.11 -12.42 -30.05
C GLN A 24 -27.25 -13.40 -30.21
N THR A 25 -28.36 -13.20 -29.50
CA THR A 25 -29.60 -13.95 -29.72
C THR A 25 -30.80 -13.01 -29.53
N LEU A 26 -31.53 -12.84 -30.63
CA LEU A 26 -32.88 -12.30 -30.72
C LEU A 26 -33.87 -13.21 -29.99
N ILE A 27 -34.73 -12.65 -29.14
CA ILE A 27 -36.05 -13.23 -28.86
C ILE A 27 -37.09 -12.11 -28.86
N THR A 28 -37.93 -12.16 -29.89
CA THR A 28 -39.24 -11.51 -30.00
C THR A 28 -40.22 -12.11 -29.00
N GLY A 29 -40.94 -11.29 -28.25
CA GLY A 29 -42.02 -11.72 -27.37
C GLY A 29 -42.95 -10.57 -27.02
N LEU A 30 -44.04 -10.47 -27.79
CA LEU A 30 -45.16 -9.56 -27.57
C LEU A 30 -45.96 -10.06 -26.34
N PHE A 31 -46.05 -9.27 -25.27
CA PHE A 31 -47.03 -9.50 -24.20
C PHE A 31 -47.68 -8.16 -23.81
N VAL A 32 -48.95 -8.04 -24.14
CA VAL A 32 -49.85 -6.99 -23.66
C VAL A 32 -50.42 -7.47 -22.33
N ALA A 33 -50.11 -6.76 -21.25
CA ALA A 33 -50.78 -6.92 -19.97
C ALA A 33 -51.06 -5.54 -19.35
N ASN A 34 -52.33 -5.17 -19.36
CA ASN A 34 -52.87 -4.06 -18.57
C ASN A 34 -52.74 -4.42 -17.09
N ALA A 35 -51.97 -3.65 -16.33
CA ALA A 35 -51.92 -3.75 -14.88
C ALA A 35 -51.98 -2.34 -14.26
N PHE A 36 -52.89 -2.22 -13.31
CA PHE A 36 -53.24 -1.03 -12.54
C PHE A 36 -52.01 -0.29 -12.02
N PHE A 37 -51.89 0.97 -12.45
CA PHE A 37 -50.88 1.91 -11.97
C PHE A 37 -51.29 2.39 -10.57
N SER A 38 -50.88 1.66 -9.54
CA SER A 38 -50.79 2.22 -8.19
C SER A 38 -49.59 3.16 -8.17
N PRO A 39 -49.70 4.42 -7.73
CA PRO A 39 -48.53 5.25 -7.56
C PRO A 39 -47.70 4.67 -6.42
N SER A 40 -46.64 3.93 -6.76
CA SER A 40 -45.55 3.67 -5.83
C SER A 40 -45.10 5.01 -5.25
N PRO A 41 -44.90 5.13 -3.93
CA PRO A 41 -44.26 6.32 -3.39
C PRO A 41 -42.90 6.41 -4.08
N ALA A 42 -42.75 7.44 -4.91
CA ALA A 42 -41.50 7.78 -5.56
C ALA A 42 -40.44 7.79 -4.46
N GLN A 43 -39.51 6.85 -4.52
CA GLN A 43 -38.29 6.93 -3.75
C GLN A 43 -37.66 8.24 -4.20
N ALA A 44 -37.78 9.27 -3.37
CA ALA A 44 -37.14 10.54 -3.58
C ALA A 44 -35.65 10.26 -3.67
N GLN A 45 -35.13 10.17 -4.90
CA GLN A 45 -33.72 10.27 -5.17
C GLN A 45 -33.36 11.72 -4.85
N THR A 46 -33.11 12.00 -3.58
CA THR A 46 -32.38 13.20 -3.17
C THR A 46 -31.02 13.10 -3.84
N SER A 47 -30.90 13.78 -4.99
CA SER A 47 -29.64 13.93 -5.68
C SER A 47 -28.66 14.60 -4.74
N CYS A 48 -27.49 14.00 -4.56
CA CYS A 48 -26.43 14.62 -3.78
C CYS A 48 -26.04 15.96 -4.41
N ILE A 49 -25.98 17.02 -3.61
CA ILE A 49 -25.38 18.27 -4.06
C ILE A 49 -23.86 18.03 -4.12
N VAL A 50 -23.22 18.43 -5.22
CA VAL A 50 -21.80 18.11 -5.51
C VAL A 50 -20.82 18.56 -4.41
N THR A 51 -21.20 19.51 -3.57
CA THR A 51 -20.38 19.99 -2.46
C THR A 51 -20.44 19.09 -1.21
N ASP A 52 -21.46 18.25 -1.07
CA ASP A 52 -21.56 17.28 0.00
C ASP A 52 -20.77 16.01 -0.34
N LYS A 53 -19.49 16.03 0.03
CA LYS A 53 -18.58 14.90 -0.17
C LYS A 53 -19.09 13.63 0.50
N LEU A 54 -19.77 13.73 1.65
CA LEU A 54 -20.26 12.55 2.35
C LEU A 54 -21.42 11.91 1.59
N CYS A 55 -22.35 12.71 1.08
CA CYS A 55 -23.42 12.24 0.21
C CYS A 55 -22.86 11.55 -1.04
N ILE A 56 -21.90 12.17 -1.73
CA ILE A 56 -21.26 11.56 -2.91
C ILE A 56 -20.58 10.23 -2.55
N MET A 57 -19.87 10.16 -1.42
CA MET A 57 -19.23 8.91 -0.99
C MET A 57 -20.25 7.80 -0.73
N GLN A 58 -21.42 8.12 -0.18
CA GLN A 58 -22.52 7.16 0.01
C GLN A 58 -23.13 6.73 -1.34
N GLU A 59 -23.24 7.64 -2.30
CA GLU A 59 -23.67 7.32 -3.65
C GLU A 59 -22.67 6.41 -4.38
N VAL A 60 -21.36 6.66 -4.23
CA VAL A 60 -20.29 5.78 -4.74
C VAL A 60 -20.42 4.40 -4.10
N GLU A 61 -20.70 4.31 -2.81
CA GLU A 61 -20.90 3.04 -2.12
C GLU A 61 -22.11 2.26 -2.66
N SER A 62 -23.25 2.94 -2.86
CA SER A 62 -24.46 2.37 -3.45
C SER A 62 -24.23 1.91 -4.90
N THR A 63 -23.45 2.68 -5.65
CA THR A 63 -23.08 2.33 -7.03
C THR A 63 -22.14 1.13 -7.06
N ALA A 64 -21.16 1.08 -6.17
CA ALA A 64 -20.21 -0.02 -6.06
C ALA A 64 -20.92 -1.36 -5.80
N GLN A 65 -21.98 -1.37 -4.98
CA GLN A 65 -22.79 -2.56 -4.71
C GLN A 65 -23.43 -3.14 -5.98
N LYS A 66 -23.74 -2.30 -6.97
CA LYS A 66 -24.36 -2.70 -8.25
C LYS A 66 -23.35 -3.13 -9.31
N ILE A 67 -22.04 -2.99 -9.07
CA ILE A 67 -21.01 -3.42 -10.02
C ILE A 67 -20.92 -4.94 -10.02
N GLU A 68 -21.29 -5.56 -11.14
CA GLU A 68 -21.23 -7.02 -11.32
C GLU A 68 -19.80 -7.54 -11.29
N ASN A 69 -18.88 -6.86 -12.00
CA ASN A 69 -17.47 -7.24 -12.03
C ASN A 69 -16.84 -7.10 -10.63
N LYS A 70 -16.55 -8.24 -10.02
CA LYS A 70 -15.98 -8.36 -8.68
C LYS A 70 -14.69 -7.54 -8.50
N GLY A 71 -13.79 -7.58 -9.47
CA GLY A 71 -12.51 -6.85 -9.39
C GLY A 71 -12.72 -5.34 -9.36
N TRP A 72 -13.61 -4.83 -10.22
CA TRP A 72 -13.95 -3.41 -10.26
C TRP A 72 -14.71 -2.96 -9.01
N ARG A 73 -15.61 -3.80 -8.50
CA ARG A 73 -16.31 -3.55 -7.23
C ARG A 73 -15.35 -3.45 -6.06
N ASP A 74 -14.47 -4.45 -5.90
CA ASP A 74 -13.47 -4.49 -4.83
C ASP A 74 -12.52 -3.28 -4.91
N GLN A 75 -12.08 -2.90 -6.12
CA GLN A 75 -11.27 -1.71 -6.35
C GLN A 75 -12.02 -0.41 -5.99
N THR A 76 -13.31 -0.32 -6.31
CA THR A 76 -14.13 0.86 -5.97
C THR A 76 -14.24 1.02 -4.47
N TYR A 77 -14.49 -0.06 -3.72
CA TYR A 77 -14.49 -0.01 -2.25
C TYR A 77 -13.12 0.39 -1.68
N ARG A 78 -12.02 -0.09 -2.26
CA ARG A 78 -10.66 0.31 -1.84
C ARG A 78 -10.44 1.82 -1.97
N GLU A 79 -10.77 2.39 -3.13
CA GLU A 79 -10.60 3.84 -3.34
C GLU A 79 -11.55 4.67 -2.47
N LEU A 80 -12.78 4.19 -2.29
CA LEU A 80 -13.74 4.83 -1.39
C LEU A 80 -13.26 4.81 0.08
N ALA A 81 -12.63 3.73 0.54
CA ALA A 81 -12.07 3.65 1.89
C ALA A 81 -10.98 4.71 2.13
N LYS A 82 -10.13 4.97 1.13
CA LYS A 82 -9.17 6.08 1.19
C LYS A 82 -9.86 7.43 1.31
N SER A 83 -10.89 7.68 0.51
CA SER A 83 -11.68 8.92 0.56
C SER A 83 -12.35 9.13 1.92
N TYR A 84 -12.98 8.10 2.48
CA TYR A 84 -13.53 8.16 3.84
C TYR A 84 -12.46 8.48 4.89
N THR A 85 -11.27 7.88 4.75
CA THR A 85 -10.15 8.14 5.66
C THR A 85 -9.67 9.60 5.55
N TYR A 86 -9.45 10.13 4.35
CA TYR A 86 -9.08 11.55 4.17
C TYR A 86 -10.13 12.52 4.73
N ALA A 87 -11.39 12.11 4.77
CA ALA A 87 -12.48 12.89 5.35
C ALA A 87 -12.69 12.66 6.87
N GLY A 88 -11.83 11.88 7.53
CA GLY A 88 -11.90 11.60 8.97
C GLY A 88 -12.90 10.51 9.38
N TYR A 89 -13.52 9.81 8.43
CA TYR A 89 -14.51 8.75 8.68
C TYR A 89 -13.86 7.36 8.73
N ALA A 90 -12.92 7.16 9.66
CA ALA A 90 -12.14 5.92 9.79
C ALA A 90 -13.01 4.65 9.86
N ASP A 91 -14.07 4.67 10.66
CA ASP A 91 -14.94 3.51 10.86
C ASP A 91 -15.73 3.15 9.61
N LYS A 92 -16.16 4.15 8.82
CA LYS A 92 -16.79 3.91 7.51
C LYS A 92 -15.78 3.31 6.53
N ALA A 93 -14.55 3.80 6.53
CA ALA A 93 -13.49 3.25 5.68
C ALA A 93 -13.20 1.77 6.01
N ILE A 94 -13.06 1.44 7.30
CA ILE A 94 -12.80 0.07 7.78
C ILE A 94 -13.96 -0.87 7.43
N ALA A 95 -15.21 -0.42 7.59
CA ALA A 95 -16.38 -1.24 7.27
C ALA A 95 -16.39 -1.74 5.81
N LEU A 96 -15.78 -0.99 4.88
CA LEU A 96 -15.68 -1.41 3.48
C LEU A 96 -14.78 -2.62 3.25
N ILE A 97 -13.83 -2.93 4.15
CA ILE A 97 -12.96 -4.11 4.03
C ILE A 97 -13.81 -5.40 4.01
N SER A 98 -14.88 -5.44 4.80
CA SER A 98 -15.81 -6.59 4.85
C SER A 98 -16.59 -6.80 3.55
N LYS A 99 -16.79 -5.73 2.76
CA LYS A 99 -17.51 -5.77 1.48
C LYS A 99 -16.62 -6.25 0.31
N ILE A 100 -15.32 -6.28 0.52
CA ILE A 100 -14.33 -6.71 -0.48
C ILE A 100 -14.18 -8.22 -0.43
N GLN A 101 -14.23 -8.86 -1.58
CA GLN A 101 -14.17 -10.33 -1.65
C GLN A 101 -12.77 -10.86 -1.94
N THR A 102 -11.90 -10.10 -2.63
CA THR A 102 -10.53 -10.57 -2.95
C THR A 102 -9.60 -10.34 -1.76
N PRO A 103 -8.90 -11.37 -1.25
CA PRO A 103 -7.96 -11.23 -0.14
C PRO A 103 -6.86 -10.18 -0.40
N ASP A 104 -6.29 -10.16 -1.61
CA ASP A 104 -5.27 -9.17 -1.98
C ASP A 104 -5.83 -7.75 -1.95
N THR A 105 -7.08 -7.56 -2.40
CA THR A 105 -7.70 -6.24 -2.35
C THR A 105 -8.04 -5.83 -0.91
N LYS A 106 -8.39 -6.76 -0.02
CA LYS A 106 -8.51 -6.47 1.43
C LYS A 106 -7.19 -5.93 1.99
N ALA A 107 -6.08 -6.61 1.71
CA ALA A 107 -4.75 -6.18 2.13
C ALA A 107 -4.38 -4.80 1.55
N MET A 108 -4.66 -4.56 0.26
CA MET A 108 -4.45 -3.26 -0.38
C MET A 108 -5.35 -2.15 0.19
N THR A 109 -6.56 -2.47 0.65
CA THR A 109 -7.45 -1.52 1.33
C THR A 109 -6.93 -1.15 2.71
N ILE A 110 -6.44 -2.13 3.49
CA ILE A 110 -5.77 -1.88 4.77
C ILE A 110 -4.58 -0.93 4.57
N ARG A 111 -3.75 -1.16 3.53
CA ARG A 111 -2.68 -0.23 3.14
C ARG A 111 -3.24 1.17 2.83
N GLY A 112 -4.28 1.25 2.01
CA GLY A 112 -4.86 2.50 1.57
C GLY A 112 -5.35 3.36 2.74
N ILE A 113 -6.05 2.74 3.70
CA ILE A 113 -6.53 3.41 4.92
C ILE A 113 -5.35 3.88 5.76
N GLY A 114 -4.40 2.99 6.07
CA GLY A 114 -3.25 3.35 6.90
C GLY A 114 -2.41 4.49 6.30
N PHE A 115 -2.16 4.45 5.00
CA PHE A 115 -1.38 5.49 4.31
C PHE A 115 -2.15 6.81 4.21
N ALA A 116 -3.46 6.78 3.95
CA ALA A 116 -4.27 7.98 3.92
C ALA A 116 -4.32 8.67 5.29
N ALA A 117 -4.39 7.90 6.38
CA ALA A 117 -4.33 8.44 7.74
C ALA A 117 -2.95 9.03 8.06
N ALA A 118 -1.86 8.38 7.67
CA ALA A 118 -0.50 8.89 7.84
C ALA A 118 -0.29 10.21 7.05
N ASP A 119 -0.74 10.25 5.79
CA ASP A 119 -0.66 11.43 4.92
C ASP A 119 -1.52 12.60 5.45
N SER A 120 -2.65 12.30 6.09
CA SER A 120 -3.53 13.27 6.74
C SER A 120 -2.97 13.82 8.07
N LYS A 121 -1.83 13.29 8.55
CA LYS A 121 -1.17 13.72 9.80
C LYS A 121 -2.13 13.79 11.00
N TRP A 122 -2.90 12.74 11.21
CA TRP A 122 -3.80 12.63 12.35
C TRP A 122 -3.07 12.77 13.69
N PRO A 123 -3.77 13.17 14.76
CA PRO A 123 -3.22 13.15 16.11
C PRO A 123 -2.79 11.72 16.50
N ALA A 124 -1.69 11.61 17.25
CA ALA A 124 -1.10 10.33 17.66
C ALA A 124 -2.12 9.36 18.30
N GLU A 125 -3.04 9.89 19.11
CA GLU A 125 -4.09 9.12 19.79
C GLU A 125 -5.02 8.37 18.82
N GLN A 126 -5.28 8.93 17.63
CA GLN A 126 -6.13 8.30 16.63
C GLN A 126 -5.44 7.12 15.94
N TYR A 127 -4.11 7.17 15.80
CA TYR A 127 -3.35 6.10 15.15
C TYR A 127 -3.40 4.79 15.92
N THR A 128 -3.28 4.82 17.25
CA THR A 128 -3.34 3.60 18.06
C THR A 128 -4.67 2.85 17.87
N ALA A 129 -5.79 3.56 17.91
CA ALA A 129 -7.10 2.97 17.69
C ALA A 129 -7.26 2.46 16.24
N LEU A 130 -6.79 3.22 15.26
CA LEU A 130 -6.84 2.85 13.84
C LEU A 130 -6.04 1.57 13.57
N PHE A 131 -4.77 1.52 13.95
CA PHE A 131 -3.90 0.39 13.61
C PHE A 131 -4.28 -0.89 14.36
N LYS A 132 -4.86 -0.78 15.56
CA LYS A 132 -5.49 -1.92 16.26
C LYS A 132 -6.68 -2.48 15.46
N LYS A 133 -7.52 -1.61 14.89
CA LYS A 133 -8.64 -2.06 14.04
C LYS A 133 -8.13 -2.66 12.72
N LEU A 134 -7.12 -2.05 12.09
CA LEU A 134 -6.55 -2.56 10.84
C LEU A 134 -5.84 -3.92 11.00
N THR A 135 -5.14 -4.15 12.11
CA THR A 135 -4.59 -5.48 12.45
C THR A 135 -5.71 -6.49 12.67
N THR A 136 -6.77 -6.12 13.39
CA THR A 136 -7.97 -6.96 13.56
C THR A 136 -8.62 -7.32 12.22
N GLU A 137 -8.66 -6.40 11.24
CA GLU A 137 -9.16 -6.71 9.90
C GLU A 137 -8.18 -7.57 9.08
N ALA A 138 -6.87 -7.41 9.28
CA ALA A 138 -5.87 -8.28 8.67
C ALA A 138 -6.04 -9.73 9.16
N ASP A 139 -6.31 -9.94 10.44
CA ASP A 139 -6.57 -11.27 11.03
C ASP A 139 -7.73 -12.01 10.37
N LYS A 140 -8.72 -11.28 9.86
CA LYS A 140 -9.90 -11.84 9.17
C LYS A 140 -9.61 -12.28 7.73
N ILE A 141 -8.40 -12.06 7.21
CA ILE A 141 -8.01 -12.51 5.87
C ILE A 141 -7.57 -13.98 5.94
N GLU A 142 -8.38 -14.89 5.39
CA GLU A 142 -8.10 -16.33 5.40
C GLU A 142 -6.89 -16.73 4.53
N HIS A 143 -6.68 -16.04 3.40
CA HIS A 143 -5.55 -16.32 2.52
C HIS A 143 -4.25 -15.81 3.16
N LEU A 144 -3.48 -16.74 3.75
CA LEU A 144 -2.29 -16.46 4.56
C LEU A 144 -1.27 -15.52 3.89
N PRO A 145 -0.95 -15.65 2.58
CA PRO A 145 -0.05 -14.69 1.93
C PRO A 145 -0.62 -13.26 1.94
N SER A 146 -1.91 -13.07 1.66
CA SER A 146 -2.53 -11.74 1.68
C SER A 146 -2.65 -11.19 3.10
N GLN A 147 -2.92 -12.05 4.09
CA GLN A 147 -2.90 -11.68 5.51
C GLN A 147 -1.52 -11.15 5.92
N ALA A 148 -0.46 -11.90 5.64
CA ALA A 148 0.90 -11.48 5.98
C ALA A 148 1.31 -10.20 5.23
N ILE A 149 0.86 -10.02 3.97
CA ILE A 149 1.02 -8.75 3.23
C ILE A 149 0.27 -7.60 3.92
N ALA A 150 -0.95 -7.82 4.40
CA ALA A 150 -1.71 -6.81 5.14
C ALA A 150 -0.98 -6.37 6.41
N TYR A 151 -0.38 -7.32 7.15
CA TYR A 151 0.49 -7.03 8.29
C TYR A 151 1.70 -6.18 7.92
N THR A 152 2.40 -6.51 6.82
CA THR A 152 3.48 -5.65 6.29
C THR A 152 2.97 -4.23 6.04
N TYR A 153 1.79 -4.07 5.45
CA TYR A 153 1.23 -2.74 5.18
C TYR A 153 0.83 -1.98 6.44
N VAL A 154 0.34 -2.65 7.49
CA VAL A 154 0.08 -1.99 8.77
C VAL A 154 1.38 -1.48 9.38
N ALA A 155 2.44 -2.29 9.42
CA ALA A 155 3.74 -1.88 9.93
C ALA A 155 4.32 -0.67 9.17
N MET A 156 4.24 -0.70 7.83
CA MET A 156 4.66 0.45 7.01
C MET A 156 3.81 1.70 7.29
N SER A 157 2.49 1.55 7.46
CA SER A 157 1.60 2.68 7.76
C SER A 157 1.92 3.31 9.11
N GLN A 158 2.22 2.48 10.12
CA GLN A 158 2.69 2.94 11.43
C GLN A 158 4.00 3.70 11.33
N ALA A 159 4.96 3.21 10.55
CA ALA A 159 6.21 3.92 10.30
C ALA A 159 5.98 5.29 9.62
N PHE A 160 5.07 5.37 8.64
CA PHE A 160 4.70 6.67 8.04
C PHE A 160 4.01 7.61 9.03
N ALA A 161 3.24 7.06 9.96
CA ALA A 161 2.56 7.79 11.04
C ALA A 161 3.48 8.17 12.22
N LEU A 162 4.80 7.96 12.11
CA LEU A 162 5.79 8.18 13.18
C LEU A 162 5.62 7.25 14.39
N ASP A 163 4.90 6.13 14.24
CA ASP A 163 4.73 5.07 15.24
C ASP A 163 5.73 3.94 15.01
N ASP A 164 7.02 4.21 15.24
CA ASP A 164 8.08 3.22 15.03
C ASP A 164 7.96 2.03 15.99
N ALA A 165 7.52 2.26 17.22
CA ALA A 165 7.31 1.21 18.20
C ALA A 165 6.19 0.25 17.77
N GLY A 166 5.06 0.79 17.30
CA GLY A 166 3.97 0.02 16.76
C GLY A 166 4.36 -0.72 15.48
N ALA A 167 5.09 -0.08 14.56
CA ALA A 167 5.59 -0.73 13.34
C ALA A 167 6.44 -1.97 13.65
N MET A 168 7.35 -1.84 14.62
CA MET A 168 8.20 -2.93 15.10
C MET A 168 7.38 -4.04 15.78
N ALA A 169 6.41 -3.68 16.62
CA ALA A 169 5.55 -4.65 17.30
C ALA A 169 4.71 -5.46 16.29
N THR A 170 4.09 -4.79 15.32
CA THR A 170 3.32 -5.41 14.24
C THR A 170 4.19 -6.35 13.42
N ALA A 171 5.37 -5.91 12.97
CA ALA A 171 6.29 -6.76 12.23
C ALA A 171 6.72 -7.99 13.04
N LYS A 172 7.05 -7.81 14.34
CA LYS A 172 7.44 -8.91 15.23
C LYS A 172 6.34 -9.96 15.41
N ALA A 173 5.08 -9.56 15.40
CA ALA A 173 3.93 -10.46 15.53
C ALA A 173 3.68 -11.33 14.28
N MET A 174 4.33 -11.04 13.15
CA MET A 174 4.13 -11.78 11.91
C MET A 174 4.75 -13.18 11.96
N THR A 175 3.96 -14.18 11.55
CA THR A 175 4.39 -15.58 11.50
C THR A 175 5.18 -15.94 10.23
N ASN A 176 4.90 -15.29 9.10
CA ASN A 176 5.65 -15.51 7.86
C ASN A 176 7.01 -14.80 7.91
N ASP A 177 8.09 -15.56 8.01
CA ASP A 177 9.46 -15.04 8.17
C ASP A 177 9.89 -14.09 7.06
N ALA A 178 9.68 -14.47 5.79
CA ALA A 178 10.10 -13.65 4.65
C ALA A 178 9.38 -12.29 4.64
N LEU A 179 8.06 -12.28 4.91
CA LEU A 179 7.28 -11.05 4.96
C LEU A 179 7.55 -10.25 6.25
N ARG A 180 7.89 -10.91 7.36
CA ARG A 180 8.36 -10.26 8.59
C ARG A 180 9.66 -9.51 8.35
N HIS A 181 10.66 -10.16 7.74
CA HIS A 181 11.92 -9.51 7.37
C HIS A 181 11.70 -8.36 6.39
N LYS A 182 10.77 -8.52 5.45
CA LYS A 182 10.37 -7.42 4.56
C LYS A 182 9.74 -6.26 5.34
N ALA A 183 8.84 -6.52 6.29
CA ALA A 183 8.22 -5.48 7.11
C ALA A 183 9.25 -4.68 7.91
N PHE A 184 10.25 -5.36 8.51
CA PHE A 184 11.37 -4.68 9.17
C PHE A 184 12.22 -3.85 8.19
N ALA A 185 12.53 -4.39 7.01
CA ALA A 185 13.33 -3.68 6.01
C ALA A 185 12.62 -2.43 5.46
N GLU A 186 11.33 -2.53 5.15
CA GLU A 186 10.52 -1.39 4.66
C GLU A 186 10.32 -0.34 5.76
N THR A 187 10.14 -0.77 7.02
CA THR A 187 10.11 0.14 8.18
C THR A 187 11.43 0.91 8.32
N ALA A 188 12.57 0.22 8.18
CA ALA A 188 13.89 0.83 8.19
C ALA A 188 14.11 1.81 7.03
N GLU A 189 13.57 1.50 5.85
CA GLU A 189 13.60 2.39 4.69
C GLU A 189 12.89 3.72 5.00
N ILE A 190 11.66 3.64 5.54
CA ILE A 190 10.85 4.82 5.92
C ILE A 190 11.55 5.64 7.01
N GLN A 191 12.14 4.98 8.01
CA GLN A 191 12.91 5.63 9.06
C GLN A 191 14.13 6.37 8.50
N ALA A 192 14.88 5.74 7.59
CA ALA A 192 16.01 6.35 6.91
C ALA A 192 15.57 7.51 6.02
N GLU A 193 14.43 7.42 5.33
CA GLU A 193 13.88 8.52 4.55
C GLU A 193 13.56 9.76 5.40
N ARG A 194 13.23 9.57 6.68
CA ARG A 194 13.05 10.65 7.67
C ARG A 194 14.37 11.14 8.29
N GLY A 195 15.51 10.53 7.94
CA GLY A 195 16.82 10.82 8.50
C GLY A 195 17.08 10.18 9.86
N ASP A 196 16.19 9.32 10.35
CA ASP A 196 16.32 8.62 11.63
C ASP A 196 17.14 7.34 11.47
N ALA A 197 18.46 7.51 11.51
CA ALA A 197 19.39 6.40 11.41
C ALA A 197 19.25 5.41 12.57
N ALA A 198 19.06 5.89 13.81
CA ALA A 198 19.00 5.02 14.97
C ALA A 198 17.81 4.05 14.88
N ALA A 199 16.63 4.55 14.51
CA ALA A 199 15.46 3.71 14.29
C ALA A 199 15.69 2.73 13.12
N ALA A 200 16.21 3.22 11.98
CA ALA A 200 16.48 2.39 10.81
C ALA A 200 17.42 1.22 11.11
N PHE A 201 18.52 1.47 11.83
CA PHE A 201 19.46 0.43 12.26
C PHE A 201 18.77 -0.60 13.17
N LYS A 202 17.99 -0.14 14.16
CA LYS A 202 17.26 -1.00 15.09
C LYS A 202 16.24 -1.91 14.38
N SER A 203 15.55 -1.40 13.35
CA SER A 203 14.65 -2.23 12.54
C SER A 203 15.39 -3.31 11.77
N ILE A 204 16.53 -2.99 11.15
CA ILE A 204 17.34 -3.98 10.42
C ILE A 204 17.98 -5.01 11.37
N GLU A 205 18.31 -4.63 12.60
CA GLU A 205 18.84 -5.56 13.61
C GLU A 205 17.85 -6.68 13.97
N SER A 206 16.54 -6.47 13.75
CA SER A 206 15.49 -7.49 13.95
C SER A 206 15.33 -8.43 12.76
N ILE A 207 16.17 -8.31 11.73
CA ILE A 207 16.22 -9.21 10.57
C ILE A 207 17.30 -10.26 10.81
N ASP A 208 16.87 -11.51 10.98
CA ASP A 208 17.78 -12.65 11.19
C ASP A 208 18.35 -13.21 9.87
N SER A 209 17.67 -13.00 8.75
CA SER A 209 18.16 -13.47 7.45
C SER A 209 19.24 -12.55 6.89
N SER A 210 20.46 -13.05 6.72
CA SER A 210 21.59 -12.30 6.16
C SER A 210 21.30 -11.70 4.78
N SER A 211 20.53 -12.38 3.93
CA SER A 211 20.17 -11.86 2.60
C SER A 211 19.30 -10.61 2.70
N PHE A 212 18.24 -10.67 3.53
CA PHE A 212 17.38 -9.52 3.79
C PHE A 212 18.13 -8.39 4.50
N LYS A 213 18.99 -8.72 5.47
CA LYS A 213 19.78 -7.76 6.23
C LYS A 213 20.76 -6.99 5.33
N ASN A 214 21.51 -7.71 4.49
CA ASN A 214 22.41 -7.11 3.48
C ASN A 214 21.65 -6.18 2.53
N LYS A 215 20.48 -6.60 2.04
CA LYS A 215 19.64 -5.78 1.17
C LYS A 215 19.15 -4.51 1.88
N ALA A 216 18.66 -4.63 3.11
CA ALA A 216 18.15 -3.51 3.89
C ALA A 216 19.25 -2.48 4.19
N TYR A 217 20.44 -2.93 4.62
CA TYR A 217 21.58 -2.05 4.83
C TYR A 217 22.02 -1.34 3.54
N ALA A 218 22.06 -2.05 2.41
CA ALA A 218 22.37 -1.44 1.12
C ALA A 218 21.33 -0.36 0.72
N THR A 219 20.05 -0.60 0.99
CA THR A 219 18.97 0.37 0.75
C THR A 219 19.14 1.62 1.61
N ILE A 220 19.29 1.49 2.93
CA ILE A 220 19.42 2.67 3.79
C ILE A 220 20.75 3.40 3.58
N ALA A 221 21.83 2.70 3.21
CA ALA A 221 23.08 3.33 2.80
C ALA A 221 22.85 4.27 1.61
N LYS A 222 22.14 3.79 0.58
CA LYS A 222 21.78 4.61 -0.59
C LYS A 222 20.92 5.82 -0.22
N ILE A 223 19.96 5.66 0.71
CA ILE A 223 19.10 6.76 1.17
C ILE A 223 19.93 7.83 1.88
N PHE A 224 20.77 7.44 2.83
CA PHE A 224 21.65 8.36 3.55
C PHE A 224 22.66 9.05 2.63
N THR A 225 23.20 8.35 1.62
CA THR A 225 24.05 8.98 0.60
C THR A 225 23.30 10.07 -0.16
N LYS A 226 22.05 9.82 -0.57
CA LYS A 226 21.22 10.82 -1.27
C LYS A 226 20.94 12.05 -0.40
N GLN A 227 20.76 11.84 0.90
CA GLN A 227 20.50 12.89 1.89
C GLN A 227 21.78 13.56 2.43
N ASN A 228 22.95 13.25 1.87
CA ASN A 228 24.25 13.75 2.32
C ASN A 228 24.63 13.39 3.78
N GLN A 229 23.99 12.35 4.33
CA GLN A 229 24.31 11.80 5.65
C GLN A 229 25.40 10.73 5.54
N LEU A 230 26.59 11.12 5.04
CA LEU A 230 27.64 10.18 4.62
C LEU A 230 28.16 9.29 5.77
N ALA A 231 28.18 9.77 7.01
CA ALA A 231 28.55 8.97 8.17
C ALA A 231 27.57 7.81 8.42
N HIS A 232 26.26 8.07 8.32
CA HIS A 232 25.24 7.03 8.43
C HIS A 232 25.28 6.08 7.23
N ALA A 233 25.50 6.61 6.02
CA ALA A 233 25.63 5.81 4.81
C ALA A 233 26.81 4.83 4.92
N TYR A 234 27.98 5.32 5.38
CA TYR A 234 29.16 4.52 5.60
C TYR A 234 28.94 3.45 6.67
N LYS A 235 28.33 3.83 7.81
CA LYS A 235 27.97 2.86 8.87
C LYS A 235 27.03 1.77 8.34
N ALA A 236 26.03 2.14 7.54
CA ALA A 236 25.13 1.16 6.91
C ALA A 236 25.88 0.22 5.97
N ALA A 237 26.76 0.76 5.12
CA ALA A 237 27.59 -0.05 4.22
C ALA A 237 28.52 -1.02 4.99
N GLN A 238 29.10 -0.60 6.11
CA GLN A 238 29.97 -1.45 6.94
C GLN A 238 29.23 -2.65 7.56
N ASN A 239 27.94 -2.51 7.87
CA ASN A 239 27.10 -3.59 8.41
C ASN A 239 26.64 -4.60 7.33
N ILE A 240 27.04 -4.44 6.07
CA ILE A 240 26.78 -5.41 5.02
C ILE A 240 27.84 -6.52 5.07
N ASP A 241 27.42 -7.73 5.39
CA ASP A 241 28.27 -8.93 5.45
C ASP A 241 28.73 -9.37 4.05
N ASN A 242 27.85 -9.26 3.04
CA ASN A 242 28.21 -9.64 1.67
C ASN A 242 29.23 -8.64 1.10
N THR A 243 30.48 -9.08 0.92
CA THR A 243 31.59 -8.23 0.48
C THR A 243 31.33 -7.51 -0.84
N TYR A 244 30.67 -8.15 -1.81
CA TYR A 244 30.34 -7.52 -3.09
C TYR A 244 29.26 -6.44 -2.93
N THR A 245 28.20 -6.72 -2.17
CA THR A 245 27.17 -5.71 -1.88
C THR A 245 27.76 -4.54 -1.09
N ARG A 246 28.65 -4.81 -0.13
CA ARG A 246 29.37 -3.79 0.64
C ARG A 246 30.24 -2.91 -0.24
N SER A 247 31.05 -3.50 -1.13
CA SER A 247 31.92 -2.73 -2.01
C SER A 247 31.11 -1.82 -2.94
N LYS A 248 29.97 -2.29 -3.47
CA LYS A 248 29.04 -1.45 -4.24
C LYS A 248 28.46 -0.31 -3.44
N ALA A 249 28.04 -0.55 -2.19
CA ALA A 249 27.51 0.50 -1.33
C ALA A 249 28.59 1.57 -1.02
N LEU A 250 29.82 1.15 -0.71
CA LEU A 250 30.95 2.05 -0.50
C LEU A 250 31.31 2.85 -1.76
N GLN A 251 31.31 2.21 -2.93
CA GLN A 251 31.55 2.89 -4.20
C GLN A 251 30.49 3.96 -4.47
N ALA A 252 29.21 3.65 -4.24
CA ALA A 252 28.12 4.62 -4.40
C ALA A 252 28.23 5.82 -3.44
N ILE A 253 28.80 5.63 -2.25
CA ILE A 253 29.10 6.73 -1.32
C ILE A 253 30.22 7.61 -1.89
N LEU A 254 31.31 7.02 -2.37
CA LEU A 254 32.44 7.74 -2.97
C LEU A 254 32.04 8.51 -4.24
N ASN A 255 31.15 7.94 -5.04
CA ASN A 255 30.70 8.55 -6.28
C ASN A 255 29.69 9.69 -6.08
N LYS A 256 29.24 9.94 -4.85
CA LYS A 256 28.31 11.03 -4.56
C LYS A 256 28.94 12.37 -4.93
N GLY A 257 28.36 13.03 -5.94
CA GLY A 257 28.86 14.30 -6.48
C GLY A 257 29.72 14.15 -7.73
N ASN A 258 29.95 12.92 -8.20
CA ASN A 258 30.59 12.69 -9.50
C ASN A 258 29.58 12.94 -10.63
N PRO A 259 29.96 13.69 -11.68
CA PRO A 259 29.06 14.04 -12.78
C PRO A 259 28.56 12.83 -13.59
N GLU A 260 29.27 11.70 -13.54
CA GLU A 260 28.93 10.47 -14.25
C GLU A 260 27.70 9.75 -13.65
N GLU A 261 27.37 9.96 -12.37
CA GLU A 261 26.21 9.33 -11.70
C GLU A 261 24.94 10.19 -11.73
N GLU A 262 25.03 11.48 -12.06
CA GLU A 262 23.87 12.39 -12.16
C GLU A 262 23.15 12.30 -13.51
N MET A 263 23.75 11.62 -14.49
CA MET A 263 23.09 11.41 -15.77
C MET A 263 22.00 10.32 -15.67
N PRO A 264 20.73 10.62 -16.00
CA PRO A 264 19.72 9.58 -16.14
C PRO A 264 20.15 8.60 -17.25
N SER A 265 19.89 7.31 -17.05
CA SER A 265 20.35 6.18 -17.87
C SER A 265 19.81 6.13 -19.32
N SER A 266 19.47 7.26 -19.94
CA SER A 266 18.90 7.35 -21.29
C SER A 266 19.82 8.01 -22.33
N THR A 267 21.08 8.32 -22.00
CA THR A 267 22.04 8.91 -22.96
C THR A 267 23.26 8.04 -23.22
N VAL A 268 23.06 6.74 -23.44
CA VAL A 268 23.97 5.99 -24.33
C VAL A 268 23.38 6.04 -25.72
N SER A 269 23.62 7.19 -26.37
CA SER A 269 23.37 7.39 -27.79
C SER A 269 24.24 6.43 -28.59
N LYS A 270 23.58 5.68 -29.47
CA LYS A 270 24.19 4.96 -30.59
C LYS A 270 25.18 5.88 -31.32
N LYS A 271 26.47 5.58 -31.19
CA LYS A 271 27.55 5.96 -32.13
C LYS A 271 28.43 4.72 -32.23
N LYS A 272 28.76 4.15 -33.37
CA LYS A 272 28.51 4.41 -34.78
C LYS A 272 28.48 3.04 -35.46
#